data_AF-A0A9E3N5Y1-F1
#
_entry.id   AF-A0A9E3N5Y1-F1
#
_cell.length_a   1.000
_cell.length_b   1.000
_cell.length_c   1.000
_cell.angle_alpha   90.00
_cell.angle_beta   90.00
_cell.angle_gamma   90.00
#
_symmetry.space_group_name_H-M   'P 1'
#
loop_
_entity.id
_entity.type
_entity.pdbx_description
1 polymer ?
#
loop_
_entity_poly.entity_id
_entity_poly.type
_entity_poly.pdbx_seq_one_letter_code
_entity_poly.pdbx_strand_id
1 'polypeptide(L)'
;MTDRFAFHYTPDGYSTSGPHLMGRQAAGAGLLRAIAAAPGIGAVGCFAGGQAHAAEGERLLRDHGYKGQVEWIAQGRPHDLERYGTLYHPAPGIERLAWRRLGLGERRYSLCGITHTTASHAVTSSLANLLVAPVRSWDAVICTSRVVRDSVR
;
A
#
# COMPACT_ATOMS: atom_id res chain seq x y z
N MET A 1 -18.93 -7.71 1.53
CA MET A 1 -17.69 -6.89 1.50
C MET A 1 -16.59 -7.76 2.07
N THR A 2 -15.54 -8.02 1.31
CA THR A 2 -14.42 -8.85 1.81
C THR A 2 -13.70 -8.08 2.90
N ASP A 3 -13.48 -8.71 4.03
CA ASP A 3 -12.87 -8.17 5.23
C ASP A 3 -11.32 -8.17 5.18
N ARG A 4 -10.78 -8.12 3.96
CA ARG A 4 -9.39 -8.42 3.66
C ARG A 4 -8.86 -7.45 2.63
N PHE A 5 -7.57 -7.16 2.73
CA PHE A 5 -6.80 -6.45 1.72
C PHE A 5 -5.33 -6.83 1.88
N ALA A 6 -4.51 -6.52 0.88
CA ALA A 6 -3.07 -6.65 0.97
C ALA A 6 -2.42 -5.28 1.13
N PHE A 7 -1.39 -5.18 1.96
CA PHE A 7 -0.52 -4.01 2.05
C PHE A 7 0.85 -4.36 1.48
N HIS A 8 1.39 -3.46 0.66
CA HIS A 8 2.75 -3.55 0.18
C HIS A 8 3.70 -3.11 1.29
N TYR A 9 4.49 -4.04 1.80
CA TYR A 9 5.53 -3.77 2.78
C TYR A 9 6.85 -3.39 2.09
N THR A 10 7.34 -2.19 2.36
CA THR A 10 8.69 -1.72 2.01
C THR A 10 9.34 -1.19 3.28
N PRO A 11 10.54 -1.66 3.69
CA PRO A 11 11.13 -1.31 4.99
C PRO A 11 11.12 0.20 5.28
N ASP A 12 11.53 0.98 4.29
CA ASP A 12 11.58 2.43 4.39
C ASP A 12 10.20 3.10 4.64
N GLY A 13 9.10 2.46 4.22
CA GLY A 13 7.74 2.99 4.36
C GLY A 13 7.10 2.74 5.72
N TYR A 14 7.65 1.82 6.53
CA TYR A 14 7.06 1.39 7.80
C TYR A 14 8.04 1.43 8.98
N SER A 15 9.35 1.46 8.73
CA SER A 15 10.34 1.62 9.80
C SER A 15 10.33 3.04 10.34
N THR A 16 10.06 3.17 11.65
CA THR A 16 10.12 4.44 12.39
C THR A 16 11.40 4.57 13.23
N SER A 17 12.35 3.64 13.08
CA SER A 17 13.55 3.54 13.91
C SER A 17 14.67 4.53 13.55
N GLY A 18 14.48 5.34 12.51
CA GLY A 18 15.44 6.35 12.07
C GLY A 18 15.34 7.67 12.85
N PRO A 19 16.37 8.53 12.78
CA PRO A 19 16.44 9.78 13.54
C PRO A 19 15.39 10.83 13.14
N HIS A 20 14.82 10.71 11.94
CA HIS A 20 13.81 11.63 11.41
C HIS A 20 12.61 10.87 10.86
N LEU A 21 11.45 11.05 11.51
CA LEU A 21 10.19 10.46 11.08
C LEU A 21 9.63 11.26 9.90
N MET A 22 9.61 10.65 8.71
CA MET A 22 9.05 11.25 7.51
C MET A 22 7.55 10.94 7.39
N GLY A 23 6.79 11.78 6.68
CA GLY A 23 5.33 11.63 6.57
C GLY A 23 4.88 10.27 6.02
N ARG A 24 5.67 9.63 5.14
CA ARG A 24 5.45 8.25 4.68
C ARG A 24 5.50 7.21 5.81
N GLN A 25 6.45 7.33 6.73
CA GLN A 25 6.59 6.42 7.86
C GLN A 25 5.44 6.63 8.86
N ALA A 26 5.02 7.88 9.05
CA ALA A 26 3.82 8.21 9.83
C ALA A 26 2.57 7.56 9.25
N ALA A 27 2.40 7.61 7.92
CA ALA A 27 1.28 6.99 7.23
C ALA A 27 1.33 5.45 7.32
N GLY A 28 2.51 4.84 7.16
CA GLY A 28 2.71 3.40 7.35
C GLY A 28 2.35 2.93 8.76
N ALA A 29 2.89 3.60 9.79
CA ALA A 29 2.56 3.30 11.19
C ALA A 29 1.07 3.53 11.49
N GLY A 30 0.47 4.58 10.92
CA GLY A 30 -0.97 4.84 11.01
C GLY A 30 -1.81 3.70 10.43
N LEU A 31 -1.44 3.17 9.27
CA LEU A 31 -2.11 2.02 8.66
C LEU A 31 -2.00 0.78 9.55
N LEU A 32 -0.81 0.44 10.06
CA LEU A 32 -0.63 -0.74 10.90
C LEU A 32 -1.48 -0.68 12.18
N ARG A 33 -1.55 0.49 12.82
CA ARG A 33 -2.46 0.75 13.94
C ARG A 33 -3.92 0.56 13.56
N ALA A 34 -4.33 1.09 12.41
CA ALA A 34 -5.70 0.97 11.93
C ALA A 34 -6.08 -0.48 11.64
N ILE A 35 -5.18 -1.27 11.04
CA ILE A 35 -5.38 -2.72 10.83
C ILE A 35 -5.59 -3.43 12.16
N ALA A 36 -4.72 -3.17 13.14
CA ALA A 36 -4.78 -3.82 14.45
C ALA A 36 -6.07 -3.47 15.24
N ALA A 37 -6.56 -2.24 15.11
CA ALA A 37 -7.74 -1.77 15.81
C ALA A 37 -9.07 -2.12 15.13
N ALA A 38 -9.06 -2.50 13.85
CA ALA A 38 -10.27 -2.76 13.08
C ALA A 38 -10.84 -4.17 13.37
N PRO A 39 -12.00 -4.30 14.05
CA PRO A 39 -12.54 -5.61 14.44
C PRO A 39 -12.99 -6.46 13.25
N GLY A 40 -13.22 -5.83 12.10
CA GLY A 40 -13.62 -6.52 10.88
C GLY A 40 -12.48 -7.24 10.18
N ILE A 41 -11.20 -6.87 10.39
CA ILE A 41 -10.11 -7.36 9.54
C ILE A 41 -9.56 -8.68 10.08
N GLY A 42 -10.09 -9.81 9.56
CA GLY A 42 -9.67 -11.15 9.99
C GLY A 42 -8.38 -11.64 9.34
N ALA A 43 -8.03 -11.12 8.16
CA ALA A 43 -6.82 -11.49 7.42
C ALA A 43 -6.29 -10.34 6.57
N VAL A 44 -4.96 -10.22 6.49
CA VAL A 44 -4.26 -9.27 5.61
C VAL A 44 -3.15 -9.95 4.83
N GLY A 45 -2.97 -9.52 3.59
CA GLY A 45 -1.85 -9.94 2.75
C GLY A 45 -0.66 -9.00 2.97
N CYS A 46 0.52 -9.55 3.21
CA CYS A 46 1.77 -8.81 3.25
C CYS A 46 2.50 -8.99 1.91
N PHE A 47 2.33 -8.04 1.00
CA PHE A 47 2.99 -8.06 -0.31
C PHE A 47 4.42 -7.52 -0.17
N ALA A 48 5.40 -8.41 -0.21
CA ALA A 48 6.79 -8.08 0.13
C ALA A 48 7.81 -8.79 -0.77
N GLY A 49 8.98 -8.17 -0.95
CA GLY A 49 10.05 -8.66 -1.83
C GLY A 49 10.72 -9.95 -1.38
N GLY A 50 10.43 -10.44 -0.17
CA GLY A 50 10.97 -11.70 0.36
C GLY A 50 10.39 -12.02 1.74
N GLN A 51 10.61 -13.26 2.18
CA GLN A 51 10.06 -13.77 3.44
C GLN A 51 10.55 -12.98 4.67
N ALA A 52 11.80 -12.50 4.67
CA ALA A 52 12.33 -11.68 5.76
C ALA A 52 11.56 -10.36 5.94
N HIS A 53 11.30 -9.65 4.84
CA HIS A 53 10.50 -8.43 4.85
C HIS A 53 9.03 -8.71 5.23
N ALA A 54 8.48 -9.85 4.77
CA ALA A 54 7.13 -10.24 5.15
C ALA A 54 7.00 -10.51 6.65
N ALA A 55 7.96 -11.23 7.23
CA ALA A 55 8.04 -11.51 8.65
C ALA A 55 8.21 -10.23 9.48
N GLU A 56 8.95 -9.25 8.97
CA GLU A 56 9.05 -7.93 9.61
C GLU A 56 7.71 -7.18 9.60
N GLY A 57 7.01 -7.14 8.47
CA GLY A 57 5.68 -6.54 8.38
C GLY A 57 4.67 -7.22 9.31
N GLU A 58 4.73 -8.55 9.41
CA GLU A 58 3.93 -9.31 10.38
C GLU A 58 4.29 -8.93 11.83
N ARG A 59 5.58 -8.90 12.18
CA ARG A 59 6.05 -8.49 13.51
C ARG A 59 5.48 -7.13 13.90
N LEU A 60 5.59 -6.13 13.02
CA LEU A 60 5.06 -4.79 13.28
C LEU A 60 3.54 -4.78 13.47
N LEU A 61 2.79 -5.63 12.78
CA LEU A 61 1.35 -5.80 13.03
C LEU A 61 1.09 -6.40 14.41
N ARG A 62 1.86 -7.42 14.82
CA ARG A 62 1.75 -8.05 16.14
C ARG A 62 2.07 -7.06 17.27
N ASP A 63 3.10 -6.22 17.09
CA ASP A 63 3.48 -5.18 18.05
C ASP A 63 2.36 -4.16 18.30
N HIS A 64 1.52 -3.92 17.29
CA HIS A 64 0.32 -3.08 17.41
C HIS A 64 -0.93 -3.83 17.90
N GLY A 65 -0.82 -5.13 18.22
CA GLY A 65 -1.89 -5.94 18.77
C GLY A 65 -2.78 -6.64 17.75
N TYR A 66 -2.41 -6.68 16.47
CA TYR A 66 -3.19 -7.40 15.45
C TYR A 66 -3.16 -8.91 15.70
N LYS A 67 -4.35 -9.52 15.82
CA LYS A 67 -4.53 -10.95 16.10
C LYS A 67 -5.00 -11.77 14.90
N GLY A 68 -5.28 -11.12 13.77
CA GLY A 68 -5.75 -11.79 12.56
C GLY A 68 -4.63 -12.53 11.81
N GLN A 69 -4.98 -13.14 10.69
CA GLN A 69 -4.03 -13.84 9.83
C GLN A 69 -3.19 -12.84 9.02
N VAL A 70 -1.91 -13.15 8.84
CA VAL A 70 -1.01 -12.44 7.93
C VAL A 70 -0.44 -13.45 6.95
N GLU A 71 -0.66 -13.26 5.65
CA GLU A 71 -0.12 -14.13 4.61
C GLU A 71 0.93 -13.38 3.80
N TRP A 72 2.11 -13.95 3.62
CA TRP A 72 3.08 -13.38 2.69
C TRP A 72 2.62 -13.59 1.24
N ILE A 73 2.60 -12.49 0.47
CA ILE A 73 2.40 -12.51 -0.98
C ILE A 73 3.71 -12.12 -1.65
N ALA A 74 4.29 -13.05 -2.41
CA ALA A 74 5.53 -12.81 -3.12
C ALA A 74 5.32 -11.82 -4.29
N GLN A 75 6.25 -10.87 -4.46
CA GLN A 75 6.19 -9.91 -5.58
C GLN A 75 6.26 -10.55 -6.97
N GLY A 76 6.80 -11.76 -7.07
CA GLY A 76 6.81 -12.58 -8.29
C GLY A 76 5.48 -13.30 -8.57
N ARG A 77 4.53 -13.27 -7.63
CA ARG A 77 3.20 -13.90 -7.76
C ARG A 77 2.06 -12.88 -7.55
N PRO A 78 2.01 -11.79 -8.32
CA PRO A 78 0.99 -10.74 -8.13
C PRO A 78 -0.45 -11.19 -8.40
N HIS A 79 -0.68 -12.37 -8.99
CA HIS A 79 -2.02 -12.96 -9.14
C HIS A 79 -2.63 -13.35 -7.79
N ASP A 80 -1.80 -13.64 -6.78
CA ASP A 80 -2.27 -14.01 -5.44
C ASP A 80 -3.01 -12.86 -4.72
N LEU A 81 -2.82 -11.62 -5.18
CA LEU A 81 -3.53 -10.43 -4.69
C LEU A 81 -5.03 -10.47 -4.96
N GLU A 82 -5.49 -11.24 -5.95
CA GLU A 82 -6.92 -11.41 -6.27
C GLU A 82 -7.73 -11.89 -5.06
N ARG A 83 -7.13 -12.74 -4.21
CA ARG A 83 -7.74 -13.24 -2.97
C ARG A 83 -8.03 -12.14 -1.93
N TYR A 84 -7.35 -11.01 -2.05
CA TYR A 84 -7.44 -9.86 -1.15
C TYR A 84 -8.22 -8.69 -1.76
N GLY A 85 -8.45 -8.70 -3.08
CA GLY A 85 -9.25 -7.69 -3.80
C GLY A 85 -8.60 -6.31 -3.94
N THR A 86 -7.77 -5.86 -3.01
CA THR A 86 -7.07 -4.55 -3.06
C THR A 86 -5.62 -4.68 -2.60
N LEU A 87 -4.70 -4.03 -3.32
CA LEU A 87 -3.33 -3.79 -2.88
C LEU A 87 -3.14 -2.32 -2.48
N TYR A 88 -2.89 -2.08 -1.19
CA TYR A 88 -2.41 -0.79 -0.70
C TYR A 88 -0.91 -0.63 -0.97
N HIS A 89 -0.49 0.49 -1.53
CA HIS A 89 0.90 0.85 -1.78
C HIS A 89 1.27 2.11 -0.97
N PRO A 90 2.35 2.09 -0.16
CA PRO A 90 2.74 3.21 0.71
C PRO A 90 3.40 4.39 -0.03
N ALA A 91 2.95 4.67 -1.26
CA ALA A 91 3.42 5.75 -2.11
C ALA A 91 2.37 6.07 -3.20
N PRO A 92 2.45 7.22 -3.89
CA PRO A 92 1.54 7.53 -5.00
C PRO A 92 1.82 6.68 -6.25
N GLY A 93 3.00 6.07 -6.32
CA GLY A 93 3.54 5.39 -7.49
C GLY A 93 2.89 4.04 -7.83
N ILE A 94 1.57 4.03 -8.06
CA ILE A 94 0.82 2.81 -8.42
C ILE A 94 0.90 2.48 -9.92
N GLU A 95 1.47 3.35 -10.75
CA GLU A 95 1.60 3.15 -12.20
C GLU A 95 2.33 1.85 -12.54
N ARG A 96 3.42 1.55 -11.82
CA ARG A 96 4.20 0.33 -12.04
C ARG A 96 3.40 -0.92 -11.68
N LEU A 97 2.55 -0.82 -10.66
CA LEU A 97 1.67 -1.91 -10.24
C LEU A 97 0.52 -2.09 -11.24
N ALA A 98 0.00 -1.00 -11.81
CA ALA A 98 -1.03 -1.04 -12.85
C ALA A 98 -0.52 -1.76 -14.11
N TRP A 99 0.70 -1.44 -14.57
CA TRP A 99 1.34 -2.16 -15.68
C TRP A 99 1.54 -3.64 -15.39
N ARG A 100 1.93 -4.01 -14.17
CA ARG A 100 2.02 -5.44 -13.77
C ARG A 100 0.65 -6.13 -13.76
N ARG A 101 -0.39 -5.46 -13.25
CA ARG A 101 -1.76 -5.98 -13.22
C ARG A 101 -2.31 -6.20 -14.63
N LEU A 102 -1.97 -5.34 -15.60
CA LEU A 102 -2.45 -5.43 -16.98
C LEU A 102 -2.21 -6.83 -17.59
N GLY A 103 -1.02 -7.41 -17.38
CA GLY A 103 -0.68 -8.74 -17.87
C GLY A 103 -1.42 -9.91 -17.19
N LEU A 104 -2.10 -9.67 -16.05
CA LEU A 104 -2.88 -10.67 -15.32
C LEU A 104 -4.39 -10.59 -15.63
N GLY A 105 -4.85 -9.41 -16.04
CA GLY A 105 -6.26 -9.05 -16.13
C GLY A 105 -6.59 -7.89 -15.19
N GLU A 106 -7.19 -6.83 -15.73
CA GLU A 106 -7.35 -5.55 -15.04
C GLU A 106 -8.33 -5.60 -13.86
N ARG A 107 -9.28 -6.55 -13.88
CA ARG A 107 -10.35 -6.70 -12.87
C ARG A 107 -9.99 -7.64 -11.71
N ARG A 108 -8.75 -8.15 -11.66
CA ARG A 108 -8.30 -9.10 -10.62
C ARG A 108 -8.27 -8.47 -9.23
N TYR A 109 -7.81 -7.22 -9.13
CA TYR A 109 -7.70 -6.45 -7.88
C TYR A 109 -7.56 -4.95 -8.17
N SER A 110 -7.91 -4.12 -7.19
CA SER A 110 -7.69 -2.67 -7.21
C SER A 110 -6.34 -2.29 -6.61
N LEU A 111 -5.88 -1.10 -6.96
CA LEU A 111 -4.67 -0.47 -6.43
C LEU A 111 -5.07 0.75 -5.61
N CYS A 112 -4.48 0.90 -4.44
CA CYS A 112 -4.66 2.06 -3.59
C CYS A 112 -3.30 2.63 -3.18
N GLY A 113 -2.90 3.76 -3.77
CA GLY A 113 -1.72 4.50 -3.36
C GLY A 113 -2.02 5.46 -2.21
N ILE A 114 -0.97 6.10 -1.70
CA ILE A 114 -1.08 7.22 -0.76
C ILE A 114 -0.03 8.28 -1.04
N THR A 115 -0.40 9.55 -0.89
CA THR A 115 0.54 10.67 -0.90
C THR A 115 0.31 11.59 0.30
N HIS A 116 1.42 12.03 0.88
CA HIS A 116 1.47 12.92 2.04
C HIS A 116 2.27 14.21 1.77
N THR A 117 2.87 14.33 0.59
CA THR A 117 3.59 15.53 0.12
C THR A 117 3.56 15.55 -1.39
N THR A 118 3.48 16.73 -1.99
CA THR A 118 3.60 16.93 -3.45
C THR A 118 4.85 17.75 -3.81
N ALA A 119 5.61 18.18 -2.81
CA ALA A 119 6.78 19.05 -2.96
C ALA A 119 8.08 18.28 -3.26
N SER A 120 8.00 17.17 -3.98
CA SER A 120 9.20 16.46 -4.44
C SER A 120 9.03 16.02 -5.89
N HIS A 121 10.11 16.14 -6.65
CA HIS A 121 10.13 15.76 -8.07
C HIS A 121 9.66 14.31 -8.27
N ALA A 122 10.12 13.38 -7.44
CA ALA A 122 9.72 11.97 -7.52
C ALA A 122 8.21 11.75 -7.35
N VAL A 123 7.57 12.48 -6.42
CA VAL A 123 6.11 12.39 -6.25
C VAL A 123 5.38 13.00 -7.43
N THR A 124 5.79 14.18 -7.91
CA THR A 124 5.18 14.83 -9.07
C THR A 124 5.29 13.96 -10.32
N SER A 125 6.45 13.35 -10.58
CA SER A 125 6.63 12.40 -11.68
C SER A 125 5.73 11.17 -11.53
N SER A 126 5.62 10.62 -10.32
CA SER A 126 4.74 9.46 -10.06
C SER A 126 3.29 9.79 -10.38
N LEU A 127 2.81 10.96 -9.94
CA LEU A 127 1.45 11.43 -10.20
C LEU A 127 1.21 11.69 -11.70
N ALA A 128 2.15 12.35 -12.38
CA ALA A 128 2.06 12.58 -13.82
C ALA A 128 2.00 11.26 -14.61
N ASN A 129 2.74 10.24 -14.20
CA ASN A 129 2.72 8.92 -14.85
C ASN A 129 1.37 8.21 -14.71
N LEU A 130 0.53 8.56 -13.73
CA LEU A 130 -0.82 8.00 -13.62
C LEU A 130 -1.70 8.36 -14.82
N LEU A 131 -1.43 9.47 -15.51
CA LEU A 131 -2.18 9.91 -16.70
C LEU A 131 -2.04 8.96 -17.89
N VAL A 132 -0.93 8.22 -17.97
CA VAL A 132 -0.61 7.31 -19.08
C VAL A 132 -0.59 5.84 -18.67
N ALA A 133 -0.71 5.56 -17.37
CA ALA A 133 -0.73 4.21 -16.83
C ALA A 133 -2.12 3.55 -17.03
N PRO A 134 -2.19 2.20 -17.09
CA PRO A 134 -3.46 1.46 -17.17
C PRO A 134 -4.16 1.38 -15.79
N VAL A 135 -4.22 2.52 -15.08
CA VAL A 135 -5.07 2.67 -13.90
C VAL A 135 -6.54 2.71 -14.32
N ARG A 136 -7.42 2.35 -13.40
CA ARG A 136 -8.86 2.20 -13.66
C ARG A 136 -9.67 3.03 -12.67
N SER A 137 -10.94 3.25 -12.97
CA SER A 137 -11.84 4.08 -12.16
C SER A 137 -12.06 3.54 -10.72
N TRP A 138 -11.68 2.30 -10.45
CA TRP A 138 -11.70 1.68 -9.12
C TRP A 138 -10.34 1.74 -8.39
N ASP A 139 -9.29 2.23 -9.05
CA ASP A 139 -8.01 2.51 -8.39
C ASP A 139 -8.05 3.90 -7.78
N ALA A 140 -7.27 4.10 -6.73
CA ALA A 140 -7.26 5.37 -5.99
C ALA A 140 -5.86 5.74 -5.50
N VAL A 141 -5.65 7.04 -5.26
CA VAL A 141 -4.53 7.56 -4.49
C VAL A 141 -5.09 8.41 -3.35
N ILE A 142 -4.85 7.98 -2.11
CA ILE A 142 -5.26 8.70 -0.92
C ILE A 142 -4.40 9.96 -0.79
N CYS A 143 -5.05 11.12 -0.71
CA CYS A 143 -4.40 12.38 -0.34
C CYS A 143 -4.63 12.63 1.15
N THR A 144 -3.57 12.69 1.95
CA THR A 144 -3.70 12.81 3.42
C THR A 144 -4.19 14.19 3.89
N SER A 145 -4.27 15.19 3.00
CA SER A 145 -4.84 16.51 3.30
C SER A 145 -5.54 17.12 2.08
N ARG A 146 -6.41 18.11 2.34
CA ARG A 146 -7.07 18.89 1.28
C ARG A 146 -6.05 19.65 0.44
N VAL A 147 -5.02 20.22 1.07
CA VAL A 147 -3.94 20.95 0.38
C VAL A 147 -3.20 20.05 -0.60
N VAL A 148 -2.85 18.82 -0.20
CA VAL A 148 -2.23 17.84 -1.08
C VAL A 148 -3.14 17.51 -2.25
N ARG A 149 -4.42 17.23 -1.98
CA ARG A 149 -5.41 16.94 -3.02
C ARG A 149 -5.57 18.09 -4.01
N ASP A 150 -5.65 19.32 -3.53
CA ASP A 150 -5.90 20.49 -4.36
C ASP A 150 -4.66 20.84 -5.24
N SER A 151 -3.46 20.39 -4.86
CA SER A 151 -2.25 20.50 -5.70
C SER A 151 -2.14 19.47 -6.84
N VAL A 152 -3.04 18.47 -6.87
CA VAL A 152 -3.03 17.38 -7.87
C VAL A 152 -4.35 17.25 -8.62
N ARG A 153 -5.28 18.18 -8.38
CA ARG A 153 -6.53 18.34 -9.13
C ARG A 153 -6.28 19.17 -10.37
#